data_AF-A0A961YJ80-F1
#
_entry.id   AF-A0A961YJ80-F1
#
_cell.length_a   1.000
_cell.length_b   1.000
_cell.length_c   1.000
_cell.angle_alpha   90.00
_cell.angle_beta   90.00
_cell.angle_gamma   90.00
#
_symmetry.space_group_name_H-M   'P 1'
#
loop_
_entity.id
_entity.type
_entity.pdbx_description
1 polymer ?
#
loop_
_entity_poly.entity_id
_entity_poly.type
_entity_poly.pdbx_seq_one_letter_code
_entity_poly.pdbx_strand_id
1 'polypeptide(L)'
;VLSQLGNRVQHALRAFTPRDTKAVKTAADTFRPNPDFSTFEVITQLGVGEALVSTLETKGVPSVVQRTLVRPPSSRMGTITEAEREVIIFTSPIGTVYDVVVDRMSAYEMLKTRVEGKVADAPDAPPPTSGEIGVGSVIEDILGLNVPRNKRLSNTQKAAREVTRGLSGTIGDAIGGSVGRQIFRNILGGILKR
;
A
#
# COMPACT_ATOMS: atom_id res chain seq x y z
N VAL A 1 10.83 10.77 47.78
CA VAL A 1 9.63 10.13 47.19
C VAL A 1 9.85 8.63 46.99
N LEU A 2 10.85 8.17 46.22
CA LEU A 2 11.14 6.73 46.06
C LEU A 2 11.44 5.99 47.39
N SER A 3 12.09 6.66 48.33
CA SER A 3 12.37 6.14 49.67
C SER A 3 11.12 5.83 50.50
N GLN A 4 9.97 6.40 50.14
CA GLN A 4 8.70 6.22 50.86
C GLN A 4 7.89 5.02 50.34
N LEU A 5 8.29 4.40 49.22
CA LEU A 5 7.63 3.20 48.72
C LEU A 5 8.12 1.97 49.47
N GLY A 6 7.18 1.26 50.08
CA GLY A 6 7.47 0.05 50.85
C GLY A 6 7.66 -1.20 50.01
N ASN A 7 6.96 -1.31 48.87
CA ASN A 7 7.18 -2.38 47.90
C ASN A 7 8.11 -1.86 46.80
N ARG A 8 9.18 -2.61 46.52
CA ARG A 8 10.19 -2.25 45.53
C ARG A 8 10.40 -3.38 44.56
N VAL A 9 10.34 -3.02 43.27
CA VAL A 9 10.59 -3.92 42.15
C VAL A 9 11.60 -3.24 41.23
N GLN A 10 12.82 -3.75 41.20
CA GLN A 10 13.90 -3.20 40.40
C GLN A 10 14.28 -4.21 39.31
N HIS A 11 14.08 -3.79 38.05
CA HIS A 11 14.60 -4.51 36.89
C HIS A 11 16.08 -4.20 36.68
N ALA A 12 16.71 -4.94 35.78
CA ALA A 12 18.13 -4.80 35.45
C ALA A 12 18.54 -3.34 35.23
N LEU A 13 19.59 -2.90 35.95
CA LEU A 13 20.24 -1.62 35.70
C LEU A 13 21.55 -1.88 34.97
N ARG A 14 21.72 -1.25 33.81
CA ARG A 14 22.95 -1.32 33.04
C ARG A 14 23.81 -0.10 33.39
N ALA A 15 24.99 -0.34 33.95
CA ALA A 15 25.96 0.70 34.24
C ALA A 15 27.09 0.67 33.22
N PHE A 16 27.18 1.72 32.40
CA PHE A 16 28.26 1.86 31.40
C PHE A 16 29.22 2.99 31.76
N THR A 17 28.78 3.94 32.61
CA THR A 17 29.61 5.04 33.09
C THR A 17 29.87 4.92 34.60
N PRO A 18 30.95 5.54 35.13
CA PRO A 18 31.22 5.56 36.58
C PRO A 18 30.09 6.20 37.39
N ARG A 19 29.33 7.12 36.80
CA ARG A 19 28.15 7.72 37.41
C ARG A 19 27.04 6.70 37.59
N ASP A 20 26.82 5.86 36.58
CA ASP A 20 25.80 4.80 36.63
C ASP A 20 26.19 3.72 37.63
N THR A 21 27.47 3.36 37.72
CA THR A 21 27.94 2.39 38.72
C THR A 21 27.66 2.88 40.14
N LYS A 22 27.84 4.18 40.41
CA LYS A 22 27.46 4.77 41.70
C LYS A 22 25.96 4.71 41.93
N ALA A 23 25.15 5.00 40.90
CA ALA A 23 23.69 4.89 41.00
C ALA A 23 23.23 3.45 41.29
N VAL A 24 23.84 2.45 40.64
CA VAL A 24 23.56 1.02 40.89
C VAL A 24 23.95 0.61 42.31
N LYS A 25 25.11 1.07 42.81
CA LYS A 25 25.50 0.86 44.22
C LYS A 25 24.47 1.43 45.18
N THR A 26 24.10 2.70 44.98
CA THR A 26 23.10 3.34 45.84
C THR A 26 21.74 2.63 45.77
N ALA A 27 21.34 2.11 44.60
CA ALA A 27 20.11 1.34 44.47
C ALA A 27 20.20 -0.01 45.22
N ALA A 28 21.33 -0.72 45.09
CA ALA A 28 21.57 -1.99 45.77
C ALA A 28 21.55 -1.84 47.30
N ASP A 29 22.18 -0.78 47.83
CA ASP A 29 22.26 -0.50 49.27
C ASP A 29 20.89 -0.19 49.90
N THR A 30 19.90 0.20 49.08
CA THR A 30 18.56 0.50 49.59
C THR A 30 17.72 -0.74 49.89
N PHE A 31 18.16 -1.93 49.44
CA PHE A 31 17.49 -3.20 49.70
C PHE A 31 17.98 -3.84 50.99
N ARG A 32 17.11 -4.63 51.63
CA ARG A 32 17.54 -5.48 52.74
C ARG A 32 18.49 -6.56 52.20
N PRO A 33 19.72 -6.67 52.75
CA PRO A 33 20.72 -7.60 52.21
C PRO A 33 20.26 -9.05 52.36
N ASN A 34 20.61 -9.87 51.37
CA ASN A 34 20.37 -11.31 51.37
C ASN A 34 21.72 -12.03 51.59
N PRO A 35 21.84 -13.00 52.52
CA PRO A 35 23.05 -13.80 52.68
C PRO A 35 23.39 -14.68 51.48
N ASP A 36 22.41 -15.02 50.64
CA ASP A 36 22.59 -15.96 49.53
C ASP A 36 23.26 -15.33 48.30
N PHE A 37 23.15 -14.01 48.13
CA PHE A 37 23.73 -13.31 46.98
C PHE A 37 23.97 -11.81 47.23
N SER A 38 24.93 -11.25 46.48
CA SER A 38 25.19 -9.81 46.46
C SER A 38 24.16 -9.09 45.59
N THR A 39 23.36 -8.20 46.20
CA THR A 39 22.37 -7.37 45.51
C THR A 39 22.99 -6.55 44.38
N PHE A 40 24.20 -6.02 44.58
CA PHE A 40 24.89 -5.19 43.59
C PHE A 40 25.24 -5.98 42.32
N GLU A 41 25.76 -7.19 42.48
CA GLU A 41 26.13 -8.05 41.35
C GLU A 41 24.88 -8.51 40.60
N VAL A 42 23.87 -8.97 41.32
CA VAL A 42 22.64 -9.48 40.73
C VAL A 42 21.93 -8.41 39.90
N ILE A 43 21.81 -7.16 40.39
CA ILE A 43 21.15 -6.06 39.63
C ILE A 43 21.76 -5.87 38.23
N THR A 44 23.07 -6.09 38.08
CA THR A 44 23.76 -5.93 36.78
C THR A 44 23.59 -7.15 35.87
N GLN A 45 23.40 -8.34 36.44
CA GLN A 45 23.31 -9.61 35.74
C GLN A 45 21.89 -10.02 35.34
N LEU A 46 20.85 -9.37 35.87
CA LEU A 46 19.46 -9.70 35.57
C LEU A 46 19.16 -9.73 34.05
N GLY A 47 18.42 -10.76 33.64
CA GLY A 47 17.92 -10.96 32.29
C GLY A 47 16.57 -10.29 32.01
N VAL A 48 16.03 -10.53 30.81
CA VAL A 48 14.67 -10.09 30.44
C VAL A 48 13.65 -10.94 31.22
N GLY A 49 12.70 -10.27 31.87
CA GLY A 49 11.70 -10.95 32.70
C GLY A 49 12.18 -11.30 34.11
N GLU A 50 13.38 -10.88 34.51
CA GLU A 50 13.87 -11.01 35.89
C GLU A 50 13.86 -9.65 36.60
N ALA A 51 13.54 -9.67 37.89
CA ALA A 51 13.57 -8.49 38.74
C ALA A 51 14.02 -8.84 40.17
N LEU A 52 14.61 -7.86 40.85
CA LEU A 52 14.75 -7.89 42.30
C LEU A 52 13.48 -7.34 42.93
N VAL A 53 12.91 -8.12 43.84
CA VAL A 53 11.67 -7.79 44.52
C VAL A 53 11.90 -7.79 46.02
N SER A 54 11.44 -6.72 46.68
CA SER A 54 11.31 -6.63 48.14
C SER A 54 9.92 -6.10 48.43
N THR A 55 9.11 -6.89 49.13
CA THR A 55 7.75 -6.55 49.53
C THR A 55 7.68 -6.29 51.02
N LEU A 56 6.62 -5.63 51.47
CA LEU A 56 6.38 -5.46 52.90
C LEU A 56 5.85 -6.76 53.52
N GLU A 57 6.43 -7.16 54.64
CA GLU A 57 5.90 -8.19 55.53
C GLU A 57 4.74 -7.63 56.39
N THR A 58 4.07 -8.48 57.16
CA THR A 58 2.87 -8.15 57.97
C THR A 58 3.04 -6.96 58.91
N LYS A 59 4.28 -6.65 59.31
CA LYS A 59 4.62 -5.51 60.19
C LYS A 59 5.11 -4.25 59.45
N GLY A 60 4.95 -4.19 58.13
CA GLY A 60 5.44 -3.07 57.32
C GLY A 60 6.97 -3.00 57.21
N VAL A 61 7.66 -4.09 57.55
CA VAL A 61 9.11 -4.23 57.39
C VAL A 61 9.40 -4.78 55.99
N PRO A 62 10.35 -4.20 55.24
CA PRO A 62 10.76 -4.75 53.96
C PRO A 62 11.33 -6.17 54.12
N SER A 63 10.86 -7.09 53.29
CA SER A 63 11.35 -8.45 53.20
C SER A 63 12.79 -8.48 52.68
N VAL A 64 13.49 -9.59 52.92
CA VAL A 64 14.77 -9.89 52.25
C VAL A 64 14.58 -9.82 50.74
N VAL A 65 15.54 -9.21 50.04
CA VAL A 65 15.48 -9.10 48.57
C VAL A 65 15.60 -10.48 47.92
N GLN A 66 14.75 -10.75 46.94
CA GLN A 66 14.76 -11.99 46.19
C GLN A 66 14.81 -11.72 44.69
N ARG A 67 15.54 -12.57 43.97
CA ARG A 67 15.52 -12.61 42.51
C ARG A 67 14.29 -13.37 42.06
N THR A 68 13.39 -12.70 41.34
CA THR A 68 12.09 -13.25 40.94
C THR A 68 11.90 -13.13 39.44
N LEU A 69 11.22 -14.12 38.85
CA LEU A 69 10.75 -14.07 37.47
C LEU A 69 9.39 -13.37 37.41
N VAL A 70 9.29 -12.34 36.58
CA VAL A 70 8.06 -11.57 36.37
C VAL A 70 7.24 -12.27 35.29
N ARG A 71 6.07 -12.79 35.67
CA ARG A 71 5.13 -13.37 34.72
C ARG A 71 4.63 -12.28 33.75
N PRO A 72 4.73 -12.48 32.42
CA PRO A 72 4.18 -11.52 31.47
C PRO A 72 2.65 -11.44 31.60
N PRO A 73 2.04 -10.28 31.29
CA PRO A 73 0.59 -10.17 31.25
C PRO A 73 0.03 -11.16 30.22
N SER A 74 -1.12 -11.77 30.55
CA SER A 74 -1.80 -12.66 29.60
C SER A 74 -2.41 -11.80 28.50
N SER A 75 -1.74 -11.66 27.36
CA SER A 75 -2.30 -11.08 26.15
C SER A 75 -2.77 -12.19 25.23
N ARG A 76 -4.02 -12.10 24.74
CA ARG A 76 -4.49 -12.93 23.64
C ARG A 76 -3.96 -12.32 22.34
N MET A 77 -2.75 -12.71 21.96
CA MET A 77 -2.18 -12.37 20.65
C MET A 77 -2.72 -13.36 19.62
N GLY A 78 -3.54 -12.88 18.70
CA GLY A 78 -4.14 -13.69 17.63
C GLY A 78 -5.34 -13.01 17.01
N THR A 79 -5.80 -13.53 15.87
CA THR A 79 -7.04 -13.08 15.25
C THR A 79 -8.24 -13.44 16.13
N ILE A 80 -9.29 -12.62 16.08
CA ILE A 80 -10.57 -12.93 16.70
C ILE A 80 -11.13 -14.23 16.08
N THR A 81 -11.81 -15.06 16.88
CA THR A 81 -12.52 -16.22 16.32
C THR A 81 -13.76 -15.77 15.55
N GLU A 82 -14.24 -16.56 14.58
CA GLU A 82 -15.44 -16.17 13.83
C GLU A 82 -16.67 -16.04 14.75
N ALA A 83 -16.80 -16.91 15.76
CA ALA A 83 -17.88 -16.82 16.73
C ALA A 83 -17.84 -15.52 17.56
N GLU A 84 -16.66 -15.09 18.03
CA GLU A 84 -16.50 -13.81 18.72
C GLU A 84 -16.78 -12.63 17.77
N ARG A 85 -16.41 -12.76 16.50
CA ARG A 85 -16.65 -11.75 15.47
C ARG A 85 -18.14 -11.56 15.20
N GLU A 86 -18.89 -12.64 15.04
CA GLU A 86 -20.35 -12.62 14.84
C GLU A 86 -21.06 -11.94 16.01
N VAL A 87 -20.67 -12.24 17.25
CA VAL A 87 -21.24 -11.60 18.45
C VAL A 87 -20.99 -10.10 18.44
N ILE A 88 -19.80 -9.65 18.06
CA ILE A 88 -19.47 -8.22 17.97
C ILE A 88 -20.27 -7.53 16.87
N ILE A 89 -20.42 -8.17 15.70
CA ILE A 89 -21.22 -7.64 14.59
C ILE A 89 -22.68 -7.49 15.02
N PHE A 90 -23.27 -8.51 15.65
CA PHE A 90 -24.65 -8.48 16.13
C PHE A 90 -24.89 -7.44 17.23
N THR A 91 -23.91 -7.23 18.12
CA THR A 91 -24.00 -6.24 19.20
C THR A 91 -23.79 -4.81 18.68
N SER A 92 -23.29 -4.64 17.45
CA SER A 92 -22.94 -3.35 16.89
C SER A 92 -24.19 -2.50 16.59
N PRO A 93 -24.26 -1.24 17.06
CA PRO A 93 -25.42 -0.37 16.84
C PRO A 93 -25.61 0.04 15.37
N ILE A 94 -24.62 -0.22 14.51
CA ILE A 94 -24.64 0.13 13.08
C ILE A 94 -24.87 -1.09 12.16
N GLY A 95 -25.03 -2.30 12.71
CA GLY A 95 -25.21 -3.53 11.93
C GLY A 95 -26.34 -3.41 10.91
N THR A 96 -27.51 -2.93 11.33
CA THR A 96 -28.69 -2.76 10.46
C THR A 96 -28.43 -1.92 9.19
N VAL A 97 -27.46 -1.01 9.20
CA VAL A 97 -27.12 -0.15 8.06
C VAL A 97 -26.03 -0.75 7.17
N TYR A 98 -25.10 -1.52 7.74
CA TYR A 98 -23.88 -1.96 7.07
C TYR A 98 -23.71 -3.49 6.95
N ASP A 99 -24.65 -4.29 7.45
CA ASP A 99 -24.58 -5.77 7.38
C ASP A 99 -24.77 -6.32 5.96
N VAL A 100 -25.38 -5.54 5.07
CA VAL A 100 -25.59 -5.95 3.68
C VAL A 100 -24.32 -5.69 2.87
N VAL A 101 -23.66 -6.77 2.47
CA VAL A 101 -22.54 -6.70 1.51
C VAL A 101 -23.10 -6.31 0.15
N VAL A 102 -22.85 -5.06 -0.26
CA VAL A 102 -23.21 -4.57 -1.59
C VAL A 102 -22.04 -4.80 -2.54
N ASP A 103 -22.14 -5.84 -3.35
CA ASP A 103 -21.25 -6.03 -4.49
C ASP A 103 -21.68 -5.14 -5.65
N ARG A 104 -20.82 -4.22 -6.07
CA ARG A 104 -21.12 -3.26 -7.14
C ARG A 104 -20.46 -3.74 -8.40
N MET A 105 -21.21 -3.79 -9.50
CA MET A 105 -20.63 -4.01 -10.82
C MET A 105 -19.53 -2.99 -11.08
N SER A 106 -18.32 -3.48 -11.30
CA SER A 106 -17.16 -2.65 -11.56
C SER A 106 -17.29 -1.99 -12.94
N ALA A 107 -16.69 -0.81 -13.10
CA ALA A 107 -16.61 -0.14 -14.40
C ALA A 107 -15.95 -1.04 -15.47
N TYR A 108 -15.01 -1.89 -15.04
CA TYR A 108 -14.35 -2.88 -15.90
C TYR A 108 -15.33 -3.92 -16.44
N GLU A 109 -16.18 -4.50 -15.60
CA GLU A 109 -17.18 -5.50 -16.02
C GLU A 109 -18.24 -4.90 -16.94
N MET A 110 -18.66 -3.66 -16.68
CA MET A 110 -19.56 -2.91 -17.57
C MET A 110 -18.94 -2.66 -18.96
N LEU A 111 -17.66 -2.30 -19.00
CA LEU A 111 -16.95 -2.04 -20.25
C LEU A 111 -16.69 -3.33 -21.04
N LYS A 112 -16.31 -4.42 -20.35
CA LYS A 112 -16.11 -5.74 -20.96
C LYS A 112 -17.40 -6.24 -21.63
N THR A 113 -18.52 -6.20 -20.91
CA THR A 113 -19.83 -6.57 -21.45
C THR A 113 -20.22 -5.75 -22.68
N ARG A 114 -19.88 -4.44 -22.69
CA ARG A 114 -20.14 -3.56 -23.84
C ARG A 114 -19.25 -3.84 -25.05
N VAL A 115 -18.02 -4.28 -24.84
CA VAL A 115 -17.11 -4.69 -25.93
C VAL A 115 -17.58 -6.02 -26.50
N GLU A 116 -17.87 -7.00 -25.65
CA GLU A 116 -18.33 -8.33 -26.06
C GLU A 116 -19.70 -8.27 -26.77
N GLY A 117 -20.64 -7.46 -26.27
CA GLY A 117 -21.94 -7.25 -26.90
C GLY A 117 -21.89 -6.52 -28.26
N LYS A 118 -20.80 -5.79 -28.56
CA LYS A 118 -20.61 -5.14 -29.87
C LYS A 118 -19.89 -6.01 -30.90
N VAL A 119 -19.18 -7.05 -30.45
CA VAL A 119 -18.55 -8.03 -31.36
C VAL A 119 -19.59 -9.04 -31.88
N ALA A 120 -20.67 -9.28 -31.13
CA ALA A 120 -21.73 -10.21 -31.53
C ALA A 120 -22.75 -9.65 -32.54
N ASP A 121 -22.78 -8.33 -32.77
CA ASP A 121 -23.76 -7.66 -33.64
C ASP A 121 -23.15 -7.11 -34.95
N ALA A 122 -21.95 -7.58 -35.32
CA ALA A 122 -21.35 -7.28 -36.61
C ALA A 122 -21.80 -8.34 -37.63
N PRO A 123 -22.58 -7.98 -38.68
CA PRO A 123 -22.93 -8.94 -39.73
C PRO A 123 -21.68 -9.29 -40.56
N ASP A 124 -21.52 -10.60 -40.82
CA ASP A 124 -20.49 -11.17 -41.68
C ASP A 124 -20.37 -10.41 -43.01
N ALA A 125 -19.20 -9.82 -43.25
CA ALA A 125 -18.84 -9.22 -44.54
C ALA A 125 -17.73 -10.07 -45.20
N PRO A 126 -17.87 -10.41 -46.49
CA PRO A 126 -16.99 -11.36 -47.16
C PRO A 126 -15.60 -10.77 -47.46
N PRO A 127 -14.56 -11.62 -47.61
CA PRO A 127 -13.18 -11.16 -47.76
C PRO A 127 -12.95 -10.45 -49.11
N PRO A 128 -12.20 -9.32 -49.15
CA PRO A 128 -11.96 -8.60 -50.38
C PRO A 128 -10.88 -9.29 -51.24
N THR A 129 -11.25 -9.49 -52.51
CA THR A 129 -10.39 -9.95 -53.60
C THR A 129 -9.24 -8.97 -53.85
N SER A 130 -8.05 -9.53 -54.01
CA SER A 130 -6.80 -8.88 -54.44
C SER A 130 -6.96 -8.11 -55.75
N GLY A 131 -6.61 -6.82 -55.75
CA GLY A 131 -6.48 -5.98 -56.93
C GLY A 131 -5.57 -4.78 -56.65
N GLU A 132 -4.35 -4.83 -57.18
CA GLU A 132 -3.33 -3.80 -57.12
C GLU A 132 -3.78 -2.51 -57.83
N ILE A 133 -4.03 -1.45 -57.07
CA ILE A 133 -3.83 -0.06 -57.53
C ILE A 133 -3.21 0.69 -56.36
N GLY A 134 -1.98 1.19 -56.56
CA GLY A 134 -1.10 1.71 -55.52
C GLY A 134 -1.70 2.84 -54.69
N VAL A 135 -2.12 2.50 -53.47
CA VAL A 135 -2.55 3.45 -52.43
C VAL A 135 -1.35 4.17 -51.79
N GLY A 136 -0.13 3.64 -51.95
CA GLY A 136 1.10 4.20 -51.39
C GLY A 136 1.47 5.58 -51.94
N SER A 137 1.35 5.80 -53.25
CA SER A 137 1.78 7.06 -53.88
C SER A 137 0.89 8.26 -53.52
N VAL A 138 -0.42 8.03 -53.36
CA VAL A 138 -1.38 9.08 -52.98
C VAL A 138 -1.25 9.44 -51.49
N ILE A 139 -0.90 8.47 -50.64
CA ILE A 139 -0.62 8.74 -49.22
C ILE A 139 0.69 9.52 -49.08
N GLU A 140 1.73 9.20 -49.85
CA GLU A 140 3.02 9.90 -49.79
C GLU A 140 2.92 11.38 -50.22
N ASP A 141 2.10 11.69 -51.24
CA ASP A 141 1.85 13.06 -51.69
C ASP A 141 1.02 13.88 -50.67
N ILE A 142 0.08 13.24 -49.97
CA ILE A 142 -0.75 13.88 -48.94
C ILE A 142 0.02 14.06 -47.62
N LEU A 143 0.92 13.14 -47.28
CA LEU A 143 1.77 13.22 -46.08
C LEU A 143 3.00 14.11 -46.27
N GLY A 144 3.25 14.62 -47.49
CA GLY A 144 4.31 15.59 -47.76
C GLY A 144 5.72 15.03 -47.58
N LEU A 145 5.90 13.72 -47.72
CA LEU A 145 7.18 13.04 -47.50
C LEU A 145 8.17 13.24 -48.66
N ASN A 146 7.71 13.72 -49.82
CA ASN A 146 8.54 13.85 -51.02
C ASN A 146 8.47 15.24 -51.68
N VAL A 147 8.80 16.31 -50.93
CA VAL A 147 8.90 17.67 -51.48
C VAL A 147 10.35 18.19 -51.40
N PRO A 148 10.98 18.62 -52.52
CA PRO A 148 12.35 19.12 -52.51
C PRO A 148 12.46 20.44 -51.73
N ARG A 149 13.57 20.57 -50.99
CA ARG A 149 13.83 21.51 -49.88
C ARG A 149 13.77 23.02 -50.20
N ASN A 150 13.46 23.42 -51.44
CA ASN A 150 13.61 24.80 -51.91
C ASN A 150 12.38 25.45 -52.55
N LYS A 151 11.15 24.95 -52.29
CA LYS A 151 9.90 25.66 -52.64
C LYS A 151 9.16 26.15 -51.39
N ARG A 152 8.62 27.37 -51.46
CA ARG A 152 7.77 27.96 -50.40
C ARG A 152 6.46 27.16 -50.32
N LEU A 153 6.28 26.45 -49.21
CA LEU A 153 5.10 25.62 -48.95
C LEU A 153 3.85 26.48 -48.73
N SER A 154 2.71 25.99 -49.24
CA SER A 154 1.38 26.57 -49.02
C SER A 154 0.91 26.38 -47.57
N ASN A 155 0.06 27.29 -47.07
CA ASN A 155 -0.36 27.32 -45.66
C ASN A 155 -1.03 26.02 -45.18
N THR A 156 -1.66 25.26 -46.08
CA THR A 156 -2.28 23.96 -45.80
C THR A 156 -1.25 22.85 -45.53
N GLN A 157 -0.08 22.90 -46.17
CA GLN A 157 0.96 21.88 -46.03
C GLN A 157 1.77 22.03 -44.73
N LYS A 158 1.78 23.23 -44.13
CA LYS A 158 2.43 23.45 -42.82
C LYS A 158 1.65 22.81 -41.67
N ALA A 159 0.31 22.87 -41.73
CA ALA A 159 -0.56 22.28 -40.70
C ALA A 159 -0.47 20.74 -40.69
N ALA A 160 -0.38 20.11 -41.86
CA ALA A 160 -0.22 18.66 -41.95
C ALA A 160 1.07 18.16 -41.28
N ARG A 161 2.16 18.94 -41.39
CA ARG A 161 3.48 18.62 -40.82
C ARG A 161 3.55 18.78 -39.29
N GLU A 162 2.69 19.61 -38.72
CA GLU A 162 2.61 19.84 -37.28
C GLU A 162 1.83 18.72 -36.59
N VAL A 163 0.79 18.22 -37.24
CA VAL A 163 0.01 17.06 -36.79
C VAL A 163 0.86 15.78 -36.78
N THR A 164 1.82 15.64 -37.71
CA THR A 164 2.72 14.46 -37.74
C THR A 164 3.72 14.42 -36.58
N ARG A 165 4.12 15.57 -36.02
CA ARG A 165 5.02 15.60 -34.84
C ARG A 165 4.31 15.20 -33.55
N GLY A 166 3.00 15.39 -33.46
CA GLY A 166 2.18 15.03 -32.30
C GLY A 166 1.79 13.56 -32.20
N LEU A 167 2.04 12.77 -33.26
CA LEU A 167 1.62 11.36 -33.37
C LEU A 167 2.81 10.39 -33.47
N SER A 168 3.99 10.80 -32.97
CA SER A 168 5.25 10.02 -33.02
C SER A 168 5.37 8.92 -31.94
N GLY A 169 4.31 8.65 -31.17
CA GLY A 169 4.32 7.60 -30.17
C GLY A 169 2.98 6.90 -30.17
N THR A 170 2.97 5.66 -30.65
CA THR A 170 1.84 4.72 -30.74
C THR A 170 1.04 4.76 -32.05
N ILE A 171 0.76 3.54 -32.54
CA ILE A 171 -0.12 3.13 -33.65
C ILE A 171 0.63 2.81 -34.96
N GLY A 172 1.19 1.59 -35.00
CA GLY A 172 1.77 0.96 -36.19
C GLY A 172 0.84 0.01 -36.98
N ASP A 173 -0.31 -0.43 -36.43
CA ASP A 173 -1.04 -1.58 -37.02
C ASP A 173 -2.50 -1.31 -37.47
N ALA A 174 -2.95 -0.05 -37.55
CA ALA A 174 -4.35 0.27 -37.87
C ALA A 174 -4.56 1.02 -39.19
N ILE A 175 -3.57 1.06 -40.08
CA ILE A 175 -3.63 1.88 -41.31
C ILE A 175 -3.73 0.95 -42.52
N GLY A 176 -4.94 0.45 -42.81
CA GLY A 176 -5.19 -0.28 -44.05
C GLY A 176 -6.61 -0.81 -44.22
N GLY A 177 -7.29 -1.13 -43.12
CA GLY A 177 -8.66 -1.65 -43.13
C GLY A 177 -9.76 -0.58 -43.15
N SER A 178 -10.96 -0.99 -43.56
CA SER A 178 -12.22 -0.21 -43.60
C SER A 178 -12.54 0.64 -42.36
N VAL A 179 -11.96 0.30 -41.20
CA VAL A 179 -12.02 1.02 -39.93
C VAL A 179 -11.48 2.46 -40.05
N GLY A 180 -10.39 2.68 -40.79
CA GLY A 180 -9.80 4.02 -40.96
C GLY A 180 -10.71 4.98 -41.73
N ARG A 181 -11.39 4.48 -42.78
CA ARG A 181 -12.30 5.30 -43.60
C ARG A 181 -13.60 5.66 -42.87
N GLN A 182 -14.09 4.82 -41.95
CA GLN A 182 -15.29 5.12 -41.16
C GLN A 182 -15.03 6.16 -40.06
N ILE A 183 -13.87 6.11 -39.41
CA ILE A 183 -13.48 7.12 -38.41
C ILE A 183 -13.28 8.48 -39.08
N PHE A 184 -12.58 8.52 -40.21
CA PHE A 184 -12.41 9.77 -40.96
C PHE A 184 -13.74 10.34 -41.47
N ARG A 185 -14.67 9.50 -41.97
CA ARG A 185 -15.98 9.96 -42.46
C ARG A 185 -16.89 10.46 -41.35
N ASN A 186 -16.88 9.84 -40.17
CA ASN A 186 -17.68 10.29 -39.03
C ASN A 186 -17.13 11.57 -38.39
N ILE A 187 -15.81 11.78 -38.37
CA ILE A 187 -15.20 13.00 -37.85
C ILE A 187 -15.39 14.18 -38.84
N LEU A 188 -15.22 13.96 -40.15
CA LEU A 188 -15.46 15.00 -41.17
C LEU A 188 -16.96 15.32 -41.35
N GLY A 189 -17.84 14.32 -41.24
CA GLY A 189 -19.29 14.51 -41.32
C GLY A 189 -19.90 15.28 -40.14
N GLY A 190 -19.26 15.22 -38.96
CA GLY A 190 -19.67 16.01 -37.79
C GLY A 190 -19.28 17.48 -37.85
N ILE A 191 -18.28 17.85 -38.66
CA ILE A 191 -17.74 19.22 -38.76
C ILE A 191 -18.40 20.01 -39.91
N LEU A 192 -18.90 19.34 -40.95
CA LEU A 192 -19.60 19.97 -42.08
C LEU A 192 -21.12 20.11 -41.90
N LYS A 193 -21.67 19.57 -40.80
CA LYS A 193 -23.11 19.68 -40.47
C LYS A 193 -23.31 20.64 -39.30
N ARG A 194 -23.02 21.91 -39.54
CA ARG A 194 -23.55 23.04 -38.77
C ARG A 194 -23.77 24.23 -39.70
#